data_AF-A0A1T4XRJ7-F1
#
_entry.id   AF-A0A1T4XRJ7-F1
#
_cell.length_a   1.000
_cell.length_b   1.000
_cell.length_c   1.000
_cell.angle_alpha   90.00
_cell.angle_beta   90.00
_cell.angle_gamma   90.00
#
_symmetry.space_group_name_H-M   'P 1'
#
loop_
_entity.id
_entity.type
_entity.pdbx_description
1 polymer ?
#
loop_
_entity_poly.entity_id
_entity_poly.type
_entity_poly.pdbx_seq_one_letter_code
_entity_poly.pdbx_strand_id
1 'polypeptide(L)' 'MSRQFTKEFKEDEVRYYEEHKDLGITVCAKNLGTSRTALFDWIKKSKNNNG' A
#
# COMPACT_ATOMS: atom_id res chain seq x y z
N MET A 1 -7.51 10.33 17.58
CA MET A 1 -6.89 9.01 17.41
C MET A 1 -6.33 8.91 16.00
N SER A 2 -5.03 9.15 15.82
CA SER A 2 -4.36 8.85 14.56
C SER A 2 -4.28 7.32 14.43
N ARG A 3 -5.05 6.74 13.50
CA ARG A 3 -4.94 5.31 13.18
C ARG A 3 -3.55 5.09 12.56
N GLN A 4 -2.58 4.73 13.39
CA GLN A 4 -1.27 4.32 12.93
C GLN A 4 -1.39 2.89 12.40
N PHE A 5 -1.28 2.73 11.10
CA PHE A 5 -1.13 1.40 10.52
C PHE A 5 0.23 0.83 10.91
N THR A 6 0.25 -0.42 11.36
CA THR A 6 1.48 -1.14 11.70
C THR A 6 2.37 -1.27 10.48
N LYS A 7 3.68 -1.48 10.70
CA LYS A 7 4.63 -1.66 9.60
C LYS A 7 4.24 -2.87 8.72
N GLU A 8 3.87 -3.97 9.36
CA GLU A 8 3.41 -5.21 8.72
C GLU A 8 2.19 -4.95 7.83
N PHE A 9 1.19 -4.21 8.33
CA PHE A 9 0.01 -3.86 7.54
C PHE A 9 0.37 -3.09 6.27
N LYS A 10 1.30 -2.14 6.36
CA LYS A 10 1.75 -1.36 5.19
C LYS A 10 2.49 -2.24 4.18
N GLU A 11 3.33 -3.16 4.66
CA GLU A 11 4.06 -4.10 3.80
C GLU A 11 3.13 -5.08 3.11
N ASP A 12 2.11 -5.59 3.81
CA ASP A 12 1.10 -6.48 3.24
C ASP A 12 0.26 -5.79 2.18
N GLU A 13 -0.17 -4.53 2.40
CA GLU A 13 -0.88 -3.77 1.38
C GLU A 13 -0.02 -3.50 0.14
N VAL A 14 1.27 -3.19 0.32
CA VAL A 14 2.21 -3.00 -0.78
C VAL A 14 2.42 -4.31 -1.54
N ARG A 15 2.58 -5.44 -0.83
CA ARG A 15 2.71 -6.78 -1.44
C ARG A 15 1.46 -7.13 -2.25
N TYR A 16 0.27 -6.90 -1.68
CA TYR A 16 -1.00 -7.11 -2.37
C TYR A 16 -1.07 -6.31 -3.68
N TYR A 17 -0.61 -5.05 -3.67
CA TYR A 17 -0.54 -4.23 -4.88
C TYR A 17 0.47 -4.75 -5.90
N GLU A 18 1.67 -5.17 -5.48
CA GLU A 18 2.69 -5.69 -6.41
C GLU A 18 2.23 -7.02 -7.06
N GLU A 19 1.51 -7.86 -6.32
CA GLU A 19 0.88 -9.09 -6.86
C GLU A 19 -0.28 -8.77 -7.81
N HIS A 20 -1.02 -7.67 -7.58
CA HIS A 20 -2.19 -7.26 -8.36
C HIS A 20 -1.97 -5.93 -9.09
N LYS A 21 -0.78 -5.73 -9.66
CA LYS A 21 -0.45 -4.46 -10.33
C LYS A 21 -1.32 -4.22 -11.56
N ASP A 22 -1.92 -5.27 -12.11
CA ASP A 22 -2.83 -5.26 -13.25
C ASP A 22 -4.16 -4.57 -12.93
N LEU A 23 -4.66 -4.73 -11.69
CA LEU A 23 -5.89 -4.08 -11.22
C LEU A 23 -5.71 -2.58 -10.98
N GLY A 24 -4.47 -2.17 -10.72
CA GLY A 24 -4.09 -0.78 -10.48
C GLY A 24 -4.43 -0.28 -9.07
N ILE A 25 -3.73 0.79 -8.66
CA ILE A 25 -3.69 1.24 -7.27
C ILE A 25 -5.06 1.66 -6.71
N THR A 26 -5.94 2.17 -7.57
CA THR A 26 -7.28 2.62 -7.16
C THR A 26 -8.18 1.44 -6.78
N VAL A 27 -8.09 0.33 -7.50
CA VAL A 27 -8.88 -0.88 -7.23
C VAL A 27 -8.33 -1.58 -5.99
N CYS A 28 -7.00 -1.72 -5.88
CA CYS A 28 -6.37 -2.28 -4.69
C CYS A 28 -6.72 -1.48 -3.42
N ALA A 29 -6.67 -0.14 -3.50
CA ALA A 29 -7.04 0.69 -2.36
C ALA A 29 -8.50 0.50 -1.92
N LYS A 30 -9.42 0.37 -2.87
CA LYS A 30 -10.84 0.09 -2.58
C LYS A 30 -11.03 -1.29 -1.94
N ASN A 31 -10.37 -2.33 -2.46
CA ASN A 31 -10.47 -3.69 -1.95
C ASN A 31 -9.90 -3.82 -0.52
N LEU A 32 -8.80 -3.11 -0.25
CA LEU A 32 -8.13 -3.09 1.05
C LEU A 32 -8.81 -2.15 2.06
N GLY A 33 -9.76 -1.30 1.62
CA GLY A 33 -10.40 -0.30 2.49
C GLY A 33 -9.45 0.81 2.95
N THR A 34 -8.36 1.02 2.21
CA THR A 34 -7.32 2.01 2.47
C THR A 34 -7.48 3.22 1.56
N SER A 35 -6.79 4.31 1.89
CA SER A 35 -6.74 5.45 0.97
C SER A 35 -5.72 5.20 -0.14
N ARG A 36 -6.10 5.54 -1.37
CA ARG A 36 -5.18 5.48 -2.53
C ARG A 36 -3.86 6.20 -2.26
N THR A 37 -3.92 7.37 -1.64
CA THR A 37 -2.74 8.18 -1.33
C THR A 37 -1.83 7.50 -0.32
N ALA A 38 -2.38 6.90 0.74
CA ALA A 38 -1.60 6.14 1.72
C ALA A 38 -0.91 4.93 1.07
N LEU A 39 -1.65 4.15 0.28
CA LEU A 39 -1.09 3.01 -0.45
C LEU A 39 0.04 3.45 -1.40
N PHE A 40 -0.14 4.56 -2.11
CA PHE A 40 0.89 5.11 -3.00
C PHE A 40 2.16 5.50 -2.26
N ASP A 41 2.02 6.19 -1.12
CA ASP A 41 3.14 6.57 -0.28
C ASP A 41 3.88 5.35 0.28
N TRP A 42 3.16 4.28 0.63
CA TRP A 42 3.78 3.04 1.13
C TRP A 42 4.53 2.29 0.04
N ILE A 43 3.96 2.20 -1.17
CA ILE A 43 4.64 1.62 -2.34
C ILE A 43 5.92 2.42 -2.64
N LYS A 44 5.83 3.76 -2.65
CA LYS A 44 6.98 4.62 -2.90
C LYS A 44 8.07 4.45 -1.82
N LYS A 45 7.69 4.41 -0.55
CA LYS A 45 8.62 4.18 0.58
C LYS A 45 9.26 2.79 0.52
N SER A 46 8.48 1.76 0.19
CA SER A 46 8.98 0.39 0.03
C SER A 46 10.02 0.30 -1.08
N LYS A 47 9.79 0.93 -2.24
CA LYS A 47 10.75 0.99 -3.35
C LYS A 47 12.03 1.75 -2.99
N ASN A 48 11.91 2.83 -2.23
CA ASN A 48 13.05 3.67 -1.86
C ASN A 48 13.91 3.10 -0.73
N ASN A 49 13.40 2.11 0.03
CA ASN A 49 14.13 1.46 1.12
C ASN A 49 14.98 0.27 0.64
N ASN A 50 14.97 -0.04 -0.66
CA ASN A 50 15.74 -1.13 -1.27
C ASN A 50 16.93 -0.60 -2.10
N GLY A 51 17.42 0.61 -1.78
CA GLY A 51 18.59 1.25 -2.40
C GLY A 51 19.53 1.84 -1.36
#